data_AF-A0A7S0J1S9-F1
#
_entry.id   AF-A0A7S0J1S9-F1
#
_cell.length_a   1.000
_cell.length_b   1.000
_cell.length_c   1.000
_cell.angle_alpha   90.00
_cell.angle_beta   90.00
_cell.angle_gamma   90.00
#
_symmetry.space_group_name_H-M   'P 1'
#
loop_
_entity.id
_entity.type
_entity.pdbx_description
1 polymer ?
#
loop_
_entity_poly.entity_id
_entity_poly.type
_entity_poly.pdbx_seq_one_letter_code
_entity_poly.pdbx_strand_id
1 'polypeptide(L)'
;TGNDGAAAWEYQVAFSTVAYYEVSIDETDSSRQYGPQDCIAVGFGSRHFPLSGKQPGWDRHSFGYHSDDGHVFHGSGLSSAPYGPTFRPGDVVGCGLSVISCHIFFTLNGAYLGSPFAAKPSQVRVQDLLLAHCIHCVWSPR
;
A
#
# COMPACT_ATOMS: atom_id res chain seq x y z
N THR A 1 17.16 -54.72 -10.27
CA THR A 1 17.42 -53.45 -10.99
C THR A 1 16.49 -52.39 -10.43
N GLY A 2 16.93 -51.64 -9.43
CA GLY A 2 16.11 -50.60 -8.80
C GLY A 2 16.99 -49.40 -8.52
N ASN A 3 16.80 -48.34 -9.30
CA ASN A 3 17.34 -47.03 -8.99
C ASN A 3 16.39 -45.99 -9.57
N ASP A 4 15.26 -45.80 -8.91
CA ASP A 4 14.35 -44.70 -9.22
C ASP A 4 14.95 -43.45 -8.59
N GLY A 5 15.69 -42.70 -9.41
CA GLY A 5 16.34 -41.45 -9.06
C GLY A 5 15.31 -40.35 -8.78
N ALA A 6 14.68 -40.40 -7.61
CA ALA A 6 13.86 -39.31 -7.11
C ALA A 6 14.77 -38.09 -6.86
N ALA A 7 14.63 -37.07 -7.70
CA ALA A 7 15.27 -35.79 -7.49
C ALA A 7 14.81 -35.22 -6.13
N ALA A 8 15.76 -35.02 -5.22
CA ALA A 8 15.50 -34.37 -3.95
C ALA A 8 15.29 -32.88 -4.18
N TRP A 9 14.14 -32.34 -3.74
CA TRP A 9 13.89 -30.90 -3.77
C TRP A 9 14.57 -30.24 -2.58
N GLU A 10 15.42 -29.25 -2.87
CA GLU A 10 16.00 -28.38 -1.86
C GLU A 10 15.16 -27.10 -1.78
N TYR A 11 14.62 -26.82 -0.60
CA TYR A 11 13.89 -25.59 -0.33
C TYR A 11 14.85 -24.52 0.18
N GLN A 12 14.95 -23.40 -0.52
CA GLN A 12 15.66 -22.23 -0.02
C GLN A 12 14.65 -21.26 0.60
N VAL A 13 14.71 -21.10 1.92
CA VAL A 13 13.96 -20.09 2.66
C VAL A 13 14.83 -18.84 2.75
N ALA A 14 14.38 -17.74 2.14
CA ALA A 14 15.03 -16.44 2.24
C ALA A 14 14.13 -15.46 2.99
N PHE A 15 14.72 -14.62 3.82
CA PHE A 15 14.02 -13.49 4.44
C PHE A 15 14.00 -12.32 3.46
N SER A 16 12.81 -11.82 3.14
CA SER A 16 12.70 -10.54 2.43
C SER A 16 12.88 -9.40 3.42
N THR A 17 13.73 -8.45 3.06
CA THR A 17 13.92 -7.19 3.80
C THR A 17 12.91 -6.12 3.39
N VAL A 18 11.96 -6.48 2.53
CA VAL A 18 10.90 -5.62 2.04
C VAL A 18 9.56 -6.34 2.22
N ALA A 19 8.62 -5.66 2.87
CA ALA A 19 7.22 -6.04 2.80
C ALA A 19 6.58 -5.23 1.67
N TYR A 20 5.89 -5.88 0.75
CA TYR A 20 5.36 -5.25 -0.46
C TYR A 20 4.03 -5.88 -0.85
N TYR A 21 3.10 -5.06 -1.33
CA TYR A 21 1.86 -5.51 -1.94
C TYR A 21 1.48 -4.56 -3.09
N GLU A 22 0.64 -5.05 -3.99
CA GLU A 22 0.09 -4.29 -5.11
C GLU A 22 -1.43 -4.27 -5.07
N VAL A 23 -2.01 -3.19 -5.58
CA VAL A 23 -3.45 -3.00 -5.74
C VAL A 23 -3.71 -2.65 -7.19
N SER A 24 -4.46 -3.51 -7.89
CA SER A 24 -5.03 -3.17 -9.20
C SER A 24 -6.25 -2.30 -9.00
N ILE A 25 -6.32 -1.19 -9.74
CA ILE A 25 -7.44 -0.26 -9.68
C ILE A 25 -8.39 -0.61 -10.81
N ASP A 26 -9.57 -1.13 -10.48
CA ASP A 26 -10.58 -1.49 -11.46
C ASP A 26 -11.64 -0.41 -11.61
N GLU A 27 -12.37 -0.47 -12.71
CA GLU A 27 -13.60 0.30 -12.86
C GLU A 27 -14.63 -0.13 -11.82
N THR A 28 -15.48 0.80 -11.40
CA THR A 28 -16.59 0.46 -10.51
C THR A 28 -17.72 -0.18 -11.30
N ASP A 29 -18.26 -1.30 -10.81
CA ASP A 29 -19.52 -1.89 -11.32
C ASP A 29 -20.75 -1.05 -10.89
N SER A 30 -20.55 0.06 -10.17
CA SER A 30 -21.63 0.96 -9.83
C SER A 30 -22.01 1.82 -11.03
N SER A 31 -23.31 1.99 -11.23
CA SER A 31 -23.86 2.97 -12.18
C SER A 31 -23.55 4.43 -11.80
N ARG A 32 -22.92 4.64 -10.64
CA ARG A 32 -22.51 5.95 -10.15
C ARG A 32 -21.15 6.28 -10.74
N GLN A 33 -21.10 7.31 -11.59
CA GLN A 33 -19.84 7.81 -12.13
C GLN A 33 -18.91 8.30 -11.02
N TYR A 34 -17.61 8.01 -11.20
CA TYR A 34 -16.53 8.56 -10.40
C TYR A 34 -16.62 10.09 -10.41
N GLY A 35 -16.92 10.66 -9.24
CA GLY A 35 -17.04 12.09 -9.07
C GLY A 35 -15.67 12.74 -8.84
N PRO A 36 -15.54 14.07 -9.03
CA PRO A 36 -14.32 14.81 -8.75
C PRO A 36 -13.87 14.78 -7.27
N GLN A 37 -14.66 14.15 -6.40
CA GLN A 37 -14.49 14.07 -4.96
C GLN A 37 -14.13 12.65 -4.50
N ASP A 38 -14.18 11.68 -5.41
CA ASP A 38 -13.86 10.29 -5.09
C ASP A 38 -12.34 10.10 -5.15
N CYS A 39 -11.79 9.48 -4.11
CA CYS A 39 -10.36 9.23 -3.99
C CYS A 39 -10.13 7.79 -3.55
N ILE A 40 -9.16 7.14 -4.19
CA ILE A 40 -8.57 5.89 -3.73
C ILE A 40 -7.23 6.21 -3.08
N ALA A 41 -7.02 5.65 -1.89
CA ALA A 41 -5.78 5.80 -1.16
C ALA A 41 -5.14 4.45 -0.91
N VAL A 42 -3.84 4.34 -1.21
CA VAL A 42 -3.05 3.13 -0.99
C VAL A 42 -1.98 3.44 0.06
N GLY A 43 -1.82 2.58 1.06
CA GLY A 43 -0.71 2.69 1.99
C GLY A 43 -0.83 1.81 3.22
N PHE A 44 0.09 2.00 4.17
CA PHE A 44 0.18 1.19 5.38
C PHE A 44 -0.58 1.81 6.55
N GLY A 45 -1.24 0.95 7.34
CA GLY A 45 -1.77 1.27 8.66
C GLY A 45 -1.18 0.34 9.71
N SER A 46 -1.02 0.81 10.93
CA SER A 46 -0.78 -0.06 12.09
C SER A 46 -2.09 -0.70 12.54
N ARG A 47 -2.04 -1.69 13.45
CA ARG A 47 -3.24 -2.30 14.04
C ARG A 47 -4.19 -1.31 14.75
N HIS A 48 -3.72 -0.10 15.03
CA HIS A 48 -4.50 0.97 15.66
C HIS A 48 -5.20 1.89 14.66
N PHE A 49 -4.96 1.69 13.37
CA PHE A 49 -5.66 2.42 12.32
C PHE A 49 -7.12 1.96 12.22
N PRO A 50 -8.11 2.86 12.27
CA PRO A 50 -9.50 2.48 12.08
C PRO A 50 -9.77 2.12 10.61
N LEU A 51 -10.28 0.91 10.38
CA LEU A 51 -10.59 0.41 9.03
C LEU A 51 -11.85 1.03 8.41
N SER A 52 -12.60 1.84 9.17
CA SER A 52 -13.83 2.49 8.73
C SER A 52 -13.78 3.99 8.98
N GLY A 53 -14.27 4.78 8.04
CA GLY A 53 -14.43 6.23 8.18
C GLY A 53 -13.13 7.05 8.06
N LYS A 54 -12.01 6.42 7.71
CA LYS A 54 -10.74 7.10 7.41
C LYS A 54 -10.02 6.44 6.26
N GLN A 55 -9.35 7.24 5.43
CA GLN A 55 -8.44 6.76 4.41
C GLN A 55 -7.01 6.60 4.97
N PRO A 56 -6.17 5.74 4.36
CA PRO A 56 -4.74 5.70 4.64
C PRO A 56 -4.12 7.11 4.61
N GLY A 57 -3.37 7.45 5.66
CA GLY A 57 -2.76 8.78 5.83
C GLY A 57 -3.62 9.80 6.59
N TRP A 58 -4.90 9.51 6.85
CA TRP A 58 -5.79 10.40 7.61
C TRP A 58 -5.75 10.19 9.13
N ASP A 59 -4.91 9.28 9.59
CA ASP A 59 -4.66 9.02 11.01
C ASP A 59 -3.16 8.87 11.28
N ARG A 60 -2.74 9.22 12.50
CA ARG A 60 -1.33 9.11 12.97
C ARG A 60 -0.75 7.71 12.86
N HIS A 61 -1.61 6.70 12.79
CA HIS A 61 -1.25 5.30 12.66
C HIS A 61 -1.20 4.82 11.20
N SER A 62 -1.26 5.73 10.22
CA SER A 62 -1.31 5.36 8.80
C SER A 62 -0.56 6.31 7.88
N PHE A 63 -0.19 5.81 6.72
CA PHE A 63 0.46 6.52 5.62
C PHE A 63 -0.32 6.22 4.34
N GLY A 64 -0.48 7.19 3.46
CA GLY A 64 -1.25 6.98 2.22
C GLY A 64 -0.72 7.79 1.05
N TYR A 65 -0.91 7.24 -0.15
CA TYR A 65 -0.74 7.88 -1.45
C TYR A 65 -2.10 7.94 -2.13
N HIS A 66 -2.54 9.13 -2.53
CA HIS A 66 -3.92 9.43 -2.91
C HIS A 66 -4.06 9.67 -4.42
N SER A 67 -5.14 9.14 -5.00
CA SER A 67 -5.36 9.14 -6.44
C SER A 67 -5.82 10.48 -7.00
N ASP A 68 -6.47 11.32 -6.20
CA ASP A 68 -7.11 12.56 -6.64
C ASP A 68 -6.11 13.69 -6.90
N ASP A 69 -5.02 13.75 -6.13
CA ASP A 69 -4.00 14.79 -6.25
C ASP A 69 -2.57 14.25 -6.43
N GLY A 70 -2.34 12.94 -6.31
CA GLY A 70 -1.01 12.34 -6.40
C GLY A 70 -0.11 12.70 -5.19
N HIS A 71 -0.70 13.18 -4.11
CA HIS A 71 0.01 13.54 -2.90
C HIS A 71 0.08 12.38 -1.91
N VAL A 72 0.95 12.54 -0.92
CA VAL A 72 1.10 11.62 0.19
C VAL A 72 0.65 12.25 1.50
N PHE A 73 0.11 11.42 2.38
CA PHE A 73 -0.59 11.83 3.60
C PHE A 73 -0.12 11.03 4.81
N HIS A 74 0.00 11.70 5.95
CA HIS A 74 0.25 11.08 7.26
C HIS A 74 -0.35 11.93 8.39
N GLY A 75 -1.14 11.31 9.26
CA GLY A 75 -1.48 11.87 10.57
C GLY A 75 -2.73 12.74 10.69
N SER A 76 -3.05 13.55 9.68
CA SER A 76 -4.02 14.65 9.84
C SER A 76 -5.09 14.74 8.75
N GLY A 77 -5.01 13.92 7.71
CA GLY A 77 -5.89 14.02 6.54
C GLY A 77 -5.58 15.21 5.63
N LEU A 78 -4.60 16.04 5.99
CA LEU A 78 -4.04 17.07 5.13
C LEU A 78 -2.85 16.50 4.35
N SER A 79 -2.70 16.94 3.10
CA SER A 79 -1.57 16.56 2.26
C SER A 79 -0.27 16.90 2.98
N SER A 80 0.61 15.91 3.07
CA SER A 80 1.95 16.08 3.64
C SER A 80 2.88 16.70 2.60
N ALA A 81 2.80 16.23 1.35
CA ALA A 81 3.55 16.79 0.23
C ALA A 81 3.02 16.29 -1.13
N PRO A 82 3.20 17.07 -2.21
CA PRO A 82 3.24 16.52 -3.57
C PRO A 82 4.29 15.44 -3.69
N TYR A 83 3.97 14.37 -4.42
CA TYR A 83 4.82 13.18 -4.46
C TYR A 83 4.91 12.55 -5.84
N GLY A 84 3.79 12.13 -6.41
CA GLY A 84 3.75 11.34 -7.62
C GLY A 84 2.63 11.79 -8.57
N PRO A 85 2.49 11.10 -9.72
CA PRO A 85 1.34 11.29 -10.59
C PRO A 85 0.03 10.90 -9.89
N THR A 86 -1.12 11.24 -10.46
CA THR A 86 -2.39 10.61 -10.09
C THR A 86 -2.49 9.21 -10.70
N PHE A 87 -3.38 8.37 -10.17
CA PHE A 87 -3.65 7.03 -10.68
C PHE A 87 -5.15 6.78 -10.80
N ARG A 88 -5.56 5.84 -11.65
CA ARG A 88 -6.97 5.65 -12.04
C ARG A 88 -7.27 4.19 -12.39
N PRO A 89 -8.53 3.84 -12.74
CA PRO A 89 -8.84 2.51 -13.27
C PRO A 89 -7.91 2.10 -14.42
N GLY A 90 -7.42 0.86 -14.36
CA GLY A 90 -6.40 0.29 -15.25
C GLY A 90 -4.97 0.36 -14.72
N ASP A 91 -4.71 1.13 -13.65
CA ASP A 91 -3.37 1.21 -13.04
C ASP A 91 -3.16 0.14 -11.95
N VAL A 92 -1.89 -0.18 -11.69
CA VAL A 92 -1.44 -1.01 -10.55
C VAL A 92 -0.55 -0.17 -9.65
N VAL A 93 -0.98 0.00 -8.40
CA VAL A 93 -0.24 0.76 -7.38
C VAL A 93 0.40 -0.20 -6.39
N GLY A 94 1.73 -0.17 -6.29
CA GLY A 94 2.45 -0.91 -5.26
C GLY A 94 2.77 -0.05 -4.05
N CYS A 95 2.79 -0.68 -2.88
CA CYS A 95 3.22 -0.05 -1.63
C CYS A 95 4.16 -0.97 -0.88
N GLY A 96 5.34 -0.45 -0.53
CA GLY A 96 6.40 -1.21 0.09
C GLY A 96 6.99 -0.55 1.33
N LEU A 97 7.40 -1.37 2.29
CA LEU A 97 8.19 -0.99 3.45
C LEU A 97 9.55 -1.68 3.36
N SER A 98 10.60 -0.89 3.16
CA SER A 98 11.97 -1.36 3.34
C SER A 98 12.30 -1.42 4.83
N VAL A 99 12.57 -2.62 5.33
CA VAL A 99 12.92 -2.86 6.74
C VAL A 99 14.36 -2.41 7.03
N ILE A 100 15.23 -2.42 6.02
CA ILE A 100 16.63 -1.97 6.17
C ILE A 100 16.68 -0.45 6.35
N SER A 101 16.05 0.28 5.43
CA SER A 101 16.06 1.74 5.47
C SER A 101 14.97 2.31 6.37
N CYS A 102 14.03 1.48 6.84
CA CYS A 102 12.83 1.91 7.58
C CYS A 102 12.04 2.97 6.81
N HIS A 103 11.81 2.76 5.52
CA HIS A 103 11.12 3.72 4.66
C HIS A 103 9.95 3.07 3.91
N ILE A 104 8.86 3.81 3.79
CA ILE A 104 7.73 3.47 2.91
C ILE A 104 7.99 4.07 1.53
N PHE A 105 7.69 3.30 0.49
CA PHE A 105 7.77 3.70 -0.90
C PHE A 105 6.55 3.23 -1.68
N PHE A 106 6.36 3.83 -2.86
CA PHE A 106 5.28 3.45 -3.77
C PHE A 106 5.82 3.14 -5.17
N THR A 107 5.06 2.35 -5.90
CA THR A 107 5.25 2.11 -7.32
C THR A 107 3.94 2.37 -8.07
N LEU A 108 4.04 2.76 -9.33
CA LEU A 108 2.90 2.86 -10.24
C LEU A 108 3.26 2.15 -11.55
N ASN A 109 2.49 1.14 -11.91
CA ASN A 109 2.70 0.30 -13.09
C ASN A 109 4.15 -0.24 -13.16
N GLY A 110 4.66 -0.69 -12.01
CA GLY A 110 6.03 -1.20 -11.86
C GLY A 110 7.13 -0.14 -11.73
N ALA A 111 6.84 1.15 -11.95
CA ALA A 111 7.82 2.21 -11.81
C ALA A 111 7.93 2.69 -10.35
N TYR A 112 9.15 2.73 -9.80
CA TYR A 112 9.42 3.24 -8.45
C TYR A 112 9.29 4.77 -8.38
N LEU A 113 8.48 5.27 -7.43
CA LEU A 113 8.16 6.69 -7.29
C LEU A 113 8.94 7.40 -6.17
N GLY A 114 9.82 6.69 -5.46
CA GLY A 114 10.55 7.25 -4.31
C GLY A 114 10.00 6.80 -2.96
N SER A 115 10.66 7.20 -1.88
CA SER A 115 10.33 6.77 -0.51
C SER A 115 9.98 7.96 0.39
N PRO A 116 8.72 8.44 0.38
CA PRO A 116 8.36 9.72 0.98
C PRO A 116 8.36 9.72 2.51
N PHE A 117 8.30 8.55 3.15
CA PHE A 117 8.15 8.45 4.59
C PHE A 117 9.26 7.60 5.22
N ALA A 118 9.86 8.13 6.29
CA ALA A 118 10.55 7.31 7.27
C ALA A 118 9.50 6.67 8.21
N ALA A 119 9.45 5.34 8.23
CA ALA A 119 8.60 4.57 9.13
C ALA A 119 9.39 4.16 10.37
N LYS A 120 9.19 4.86 11.48
CA LYS A 120 9.77 4.42 12.76
C LYS A 120 9.17 3.05 13.14
N PRO A 121 9.95 2.14 13.76
CA PRO A 121 9.44 0.85 14.20
C PRO A 121 8.22 0.92 15.14
N SER A 122 8.02 2.05 15.83
CA SER A 122 6.84 2.29 16.68
C SER A 122 5.55 2.59 15.91
N GLN A 123 5.64 2.98 14.63
CA GLN A 123 4.51 3.37 13.79
C GLN A 123 4.04 2.24 12.87
N VAL A 124 4.98 1.47 12.30
CA VAL A 124 4.68 0.32 11.45
C VAL A 124 5.66 -0.79 11.81
N ARG A 125 5.14 -1.96 12.20
CA ARG A 125 5.95 -3.15 12.47
C ARG A 125 5.67 -4.18 11.41
N VAL A 126 6.69 -4.89 10.96
CA VAL A 126 6.56 -5.96 9.95
C VAL A 126 5.51 -7.01 10.36
N GLN A 127 5.46 -7.34 11.65
CA GLN A 127 4.46 -8.22 12.24
C GLN A 127 3.02 -7.68 12.21
N ASP A 128 2.82 -6.36 12.13
CA ASP A 128 1.51 -5.73 11.97
C ASP A 128 1.10 -5.67 10.47
N LEU A 129 2.03 -5.94 9.53
CA LEU A 129 1.77 -5.94 8.07
C LEU A 129 1.08 -7.21 7.56
N LEU A 130 1.05 -8.28 8.38
CA LEU A 130 0.36 -9.54 8.06
C LEU A 130 -1.17 -9.37 7.94
N LEU A 131 -1.70 -8.19 8.30
CA LEU A 131 -3.10 -7.80 8.17
C LEU A 131 -3.30 -6.66 7.16
N ALA A 132 -2.39 -6.49 6.18
CA ALA A 132 -2.71 -5.75 4.96
C ALA A 132 -3.72 -6.56 4.11
N HIS A 133 -4.88 -6.88 4.71
CA HIS A 133 -6.10 -7.06 3.94
C HIS A 133 -6.21 -5.79 3.11
N CYS A 134 -6.28 -5.95 1.78
CA CYS A 134 -6.60 -4.87 0.86
C CYS A 134 -7.61 -3.96 1.55
N ILE A 135 -7.19 -2.74 1.87
CA ILE A 135 -8.12 -1.73 2.33
C ILE A 135 -8.95 -1.47 1.08
N HIS A 136 -10.05 -2.22 0.93
CA HIS A 136 -11.17 -1.83 0.11
C HIS A 136 -11.60 -0.49 0.70
N CYS A 137 -11.05 0.59 0.15
CA CYS A 137 -11.53 1.93 0.41
C CYS A 137 -12.94 1.98 -0.18
N VAL A 138 -13.93 1.55 0.59
CA VAL A 138 -15.31 1.95 0.33
C VAL A 138 -15.36 3.44 0.64
N TRP A 139 -15.37 4.21 -0.44
CA TRP A 139 -16.06 5.47 -0.60
C TRP A 139 -16.34 6.24 0.69
N SER A 140 -15.59 7.32 0.92
CA SER A 140 -16.00 8.37 1.85
C SER A 140 -16.28 9.63 1.04
N PRO A 141 -17.53 10.14 1.01
CA PRO A 141 -17.71 11.54 0.67
C PRO A 141 -16.96 12.36 1.74
N ARG A 142 -16.31 13.43 1.31
CA ARG A 142 -15.76 14.44 2.23
C ARG A 142 -16.85 14.94 3.18
#